data_AF-A0A6M0FBF2-F1
#
_entry.id   AF-A0A6M0FBF2-F1
#
_cell.length_a   1.000
_cell.length_b   1.000
_cell.length_c   1.000
_cell.angle_alpha   90.00
_cell.angle_beta   90.00
_cell.angle_gamma   90.00
#
_symmetry.space_group_name_H-M   'P 1'
#
loop_
_entity.id
_entity.type
_entity.pdbx_description
1 polymer ?
#
loop_
_entity_poly.entity_id
_entity_poly.type
_entity_poly.pdbx_seq_one_letter_code
_entity_poly.pdbx_strand_id
1 'polypeptide(L)' 'MSEFYEQLKTASTKAETIRQAQIKMIHGDVYLAREKLKFSRGEILLPQSLQILGETDFSHPFYWSGFTLISSPW' A
#
# COMPACT_ATOMS: atom_id res chain seq x y z
N MET A 1 -2.23 -0.49 -2.01
CA MET A 1 -1.69 0.16 -3.24
C MET A 1 -1.41 1.65 -3.14
N SER A 2 -1.94 2.41 -2.19
CA SER A 2 -1.54 3.83 -2.02
C SER A 2 -0.02 3.99 -1.82
N GLU A 3 0.61 3.01 -1.17
CA GLU A 3 2.06 2.91 -1.00
C GLU A 3 2.87 2.95 -2.30
N PHE A 4 2.33 2.42 -3.41
CA PHE A 4 2.97 2.49 -4.72
C PHE A 4 3.28 3.93 -5.12
N TYR A 5 2.36 4.86 -4.88
CA TYR A 5 2.55 6.28 -5.24
C TYR A 5 3.59 6.98 -4.37
N GLU A 6 3.86 6.48 -3.15
CA GLU A 6 4.98 6.97 -2.35
C GLU A 6 6.30 6.45 -2.88
N GLN A 7 6.38 5.15 -3.13
CA GLN A 7 7.60 4.54 -3.68
C GLN A 7 7.94 5.08 -5.07
N LEU A 8 6.94 5.54 -5.84
CA LEU A 8 7.15 6.09 -7.19
C LEU A 8 7.97 7.39 -7.16
N LYS A 9 7.93 8.13 -6.06
CA LYS A 9 8.70 9.38 -5.91
C LYS A 9 10.20 9.14 -5.80
N THR A 10 10.59 7.96 -5.36
CA THR A 10 11.99 7.62 -5.01
C THR A 10 12.59 6.53 -5.89
N ALA A 11 11.78 5.60 -6.39
CA ALA A 11 12.25 4.46 -7.17
C ALA A 11 12.58 4.85 -8.63
N SER A 12 13.64 4.25 -9.17
CA SER A 12 14.10 4.52 -10.54
C SER A 12 13.22 3.92 -11.63
N THR A 13 12.43 2.88 -11.30
CA THR A 13 11.55 2.19 -12.26
C THR A 13 10.21 1.84 -11.62
N LYS A 14 9.16 1.68 -12.44
CA LYS A 14 7.84 1.23 -11.99
C LYS A 14 7.85 -0.20 -11.43
N ALA A 15 8.73 -1.06 -11.97
CA ALA A 15 8.91 -2.42 -11.48
C ALA A 15 9.51 -2.44 -10.06
N GLU A 16 10.50 -1.58 -9.80
CA GLU A 16 11.04 -1.44 -8.46
C GLU A 16 10.02 -0.79 -7.51
N THR A 17 9.24 0.17 -8.01
CA THR A 17 8.17 0.81 -7.24
C THR A 17 7.16 -0.21 -6.70
N ILE A 18 6.61 -1.07 -7.58
CA ILE A 18 5.61 -2.06 -7.15
C ILE A 18 6.23 -3.10 -6.20
N ARG A 19 7.48 -3.52 -6.45
CA ARG A 19 8.21 -4.41 -5.56
C ARG A 19 8.36 -3.82 -4.15
N GLN A 20 8.81 -2.58 -4.04
CA GLN A 20 8.99 -1.91 -2.75
C GLN A 20 7.65 -1.76 -2.01
N ALA A 21 6.58 -1.41 -2.73
CA ALA A 21 5.24 -1.34 -2.13
C ALA A 21 4.77 -2.69 -1.58
N GLN A 22 5.02 -3.79 -2.31
CA GLN A 22 4.68 -5.15 -1.85
C GLN A 22 5.50 -5.56 -0.63
N ILE A 23 6.81 -5.30 -0.62
CA ILE A 23 7.70 -5.56 0.53
C ILE A 23 7.20 -4.80 1.77
N LYS A 24 6.85 -3.53 1.62
CA LYS A 24 6.29 -2.71 2.70
C LYS A 24 4.98 -3.28 3.26
N MET A 25 4.11 -3.75 2.37
CA MET A 25 2.87 -4.41 2.80
C MET A 25 3.18 -5.70 3.56
N ILE A 26 4.08 -6.57 3.06
CA ILE A 26 4.50 -7.82 3.72
C ILE A 26 5.08 -7.57 5.12
N HIS A 27 5.81 -6.47 5.32
CA HIS A 27 6.36 -6.12 6.62
C HIS A 27 5.34 -5.54 7.61
N GLY A 28 4.09 -5.32 7.19
CA GLY A 28 3.08 -4.68 8.01
C GLY A 28 3.28 -3.18 8.19
N ASP A 29 4.10 -2.53 7.34
CA ASP A 29 4.30 -1.08 7.37
C ASP A 29 3.07 -0.31 6.86
N VAL A 30 2.16 -1.03 6.20
CA VAL A 30 0.88 -0.52 5.69
C VAL A 30 -0.24 -1.27 6.39
N TYR A 31 -1.01 -0.58 7.23
CA TYR A 31 -2.06 -1.19 8.04
C TYR A 31 -3.19 -0.21 8.35
N LEU A 32 -4.32 -0.79 8.75
CA LEU A 32 -5.48 -0.06 9.23
C LEU A 32 -5.56 -0.19 10.74
N ALA A 33 -5.51 0.93 11.46
CA ALA A 33 -5.67 0.95 12.91
C ALA A 33 -6.40 2.20 13.36
N ARG A 34 -7.33 2.06 14.31
CA ARG A 34 -8.05 3.19 14.94
C ARG A 34 -8.63 4.17 13.92
N GLU A 35 -9.34 3.64 12.91
CA GLU A 35 -9.96 4.41 11.83
C GLU A 35 -8.98 5.19 10.95
N LYS A 36 -7.69 4.86 11.01
CA LYS A 36 -6.64 5.49 10.21
C LYS A 36 -5.92 4.46 9.37
N LEU A 37 -5.73 4.80 8.11
CA LEU A 37 -4.80 4.11 7.24
C LEU A 37 -3.40 4.66 7.50
N LYS A 38 -2.47 3.79 7.93
CA LYS A 38 -1.05 4.10 8.06
C LYS A 38 -0.28 3.52 6.89
N PHE A 39 0.64 4.31 6.34
CA PHE A 39 1.53 3.94 5.25
C PHE A 39 2.69 4.96 5.17
N SER A 40 3.60 4.85 4.20
CA SER A 40 4.82 5.67 4.18
C SER A 40 4.60 7.19 4.07
N ARG A 41 3.44 7.64 3.58
CA ARG A 41 3.09 9.08 3.55
C ARG A 41 2.69 9.61 4.94
N GLY A 42 2.37 8.73 5.88
CA GLY A 42 1.82 9.06 7.19
C GLY A 42 0.46 8.40 7.43
N GLU A 43 -0.42 9.12 8.11
CA GLU A 43 -1.74 8.63 8.51
C GLU A 43 -2.86 9.40 7.83
N ILE A 44 -3.86 8.69 7.32
CA ILE A 44 -5.07 9.30 6.74
C ILE A 44 -6.30 8.76 7.48
N LEU A 45 -7.18 9.66 7.91
CA LEU A 45 -8.47 9.33 8.50
C LEU A 45 -9.38 8.67 7.46
N LEU A 46 -9.98 7.54 7.82
CA LEU A 46 -10.96 6.86 6.98
C LEU A 46 -12.30 7.60 7.01
N PRO A 47 -12.99 7.68 5.87
CA PRO A 47 -14.39 8.11 5.85
C PRO A 47 -15.25 7.12 6.66
N GLN A 48 -16.34 7.62 7.25
CA GLN A 48 -17.24 6.84 8.12
C GLN A 48 -17.74 5.54 7.49
N SER A 49 -17.99 5.53 6.17
CA SER A 49 -18.42 4.33 5.44
C SER A 49 -17.41 3.18 5.46
N LEU A 50 -16.12 3.47 5.68
CA LEU A 50 -15.03 2.49 5.71
C LEU A 50 -14.57 2.14 7.13
N GLN A 51 -15.13 2.78 8.16
CA GLN A 51 -14.81 2.45 9.56
C GLN A 51 -15.26 1.03 9.94
N ILE A 52 -16.19 0.44 9.19
CA ILE A 52 -16.65 -0.94 9.38
C ILE A 52 -15.54 -1.99 9.19
N LEU A 53 -14.44 -1.63 8.50
CA LEU A 53 -13.32 -2.53 8.21
C LEU A 53 -12.51 -2.87 9.47
N GLY A 54 -12.65 -2.11 10.56
CA GLY A 54 -11.95 -2.34 11.81
C GLY A 54 -10.42 -2.23 11.66
N GLU A 55 -9.67 -2.98 12.47
CA GLU A 55 -8.23 -3.14 12.25
C GLU A 55 -7.97 -4.16 11.15
N THR A 56 -7.09 -3.83 10.21
CA THR A 56 -6.79 -4.68 9.05
C THR A 56 -5.30 -4.67 8.80
N ASP A 57 -4.72 -5.87 8.79
CA ASP A 57 -3.35 -6.11 8.36
C ASP A 57 -3.32 -6.40 6.85
N PHE A 58 -2.57 -5.60 6.10
CA PHE A 58 -2.44 -5.76 4.65
C PHE A 58 -1.24 -6.63 4.22
N SER A 59 -0.58 -7.31 5.16
CA SER A 59 0.55 -8.22 4.88
C SER A 59 0.16 -9.42 4.03
N HIS A 60 -1.08 -9.89 4.17
CA HIS A 60 -1.55 -11.06 3.44
C HIS A 60 -1.61 -10.80 1.92
N PRO A 61 -1.10 -11.71 1.06
CA PRO A 61 -1.02 -11.51 -0.39
C PRO A 61 -2.37 -11.20 -1.06
N PHE A 62 -3.48 -11.66 -0.47
CA PHE A 62 -4.83 -11.30 -0.92
C PHE A 62 -5.01 -9.80 -1.23
N TYR A 63 -4.35 -8.92 -0.48
CA TYR A 63 -4.50 -7.47 -0.62
C TYR A 63 -3.60 -6.83 -1.69
N TRP A 64 -2.61 -7.55 -2.24
CA TRP A 64 -1.61 -6.94 -3.12
C TRP A 64 -1.13 -7.81 -4.30
N SER A 65 -1.28 -9.14 -4.23
CA SER A 65 -0.79 -10.05 -5.28
C SER A 65 -1.62 -9.97 -6.56
N GLY A 66 -2.85 -9.46 -6.48
CA GLY A 66 -3.73 -9.26 -7.65
C GLY A 66 -3.39 -8.03 -8.49
N PHE A 67 -2.46 -7.17 -8.06
CA PHE A 67 -2.10 -5.98 -8.81
C PHE A 67 -1.03 -6.29 -9.86
N THR A 68 -1.39 -6.08 -11.12
CA THR A 68 -0.47 -6.20 -12.26
C THR A 68 -0.01 -4.84 -12.71
N LEU A 69 1.30 -4.65 -12.84
CA LEU A 69 1.87 -3.44 -13.42
C LEU A 69 1.69 -3.45 -14.95
N ILE A 70 0.95 -2.48 -15.48
CA ILE A 70 0.85 -2.24 -16.93
C ILE A 70 1.76 -1.05 -17.25
N SER A 71 2.93 -1.31 -17.83
CA SER A 71 3.81 -0.25 -18.32
C SER A 71 4.73 -0.75 -19.44
N SER A 72 5.24 0.19 -20.24
CA SER A 72 6.47 -0.05 -20.98
C SER A 72 7.61 -0.33 -19.99
N PRO A 73 8.57 -1.21 -20.33
CA PRO A 73 9.76 -1.46 -19.49
C PRO A 73 10.71 -0.26 -19.40
N TRP A 74 10.43 0.80 -20.17
CA TRP A 74 11.24 2.00 -20.39
C TRP A 74 10.34 3.23 -20.29
#